data_AF-A0A0S9BUK6-F1
#
_entry.id   AF-A0A0S9BUK6-F1
#
_cell.length_a   1.000
_cell.length_b   1.000
_cell.length_c   1.000
_cell.angle_alpha   90.00
_cell.angle_beta   90.00
_cell.angle_gamma   90.00
#
_symmetry.space_group_name_H-M   'P 1'
#
loop_
_entity.id
_entity.type
_entity.pdbx_description
1 polymer ?
#
loop_
_entity_poly.entity_id
_entity_poly.type
_entity_poly.pdbx_seq_one_letter_code
_entity_poly.pdbx_strand_id
1 'polypeptide(L)'
;MPKISPELLSVLRCPVTGSPLAQDGEELVTTAAGPSGEKLRYAIEDGIPLLLPPELLPAAAAAPGFQHDAGQPHAGPSDAFAAETAAADAAQSPAASRPADR
;
A
#
# COMPACT_ATOMS: atom_id res chain seq x y z
N MET A 1 29.61 -0.13 1.70
CA MET A 1 28.41 0.63 2.08
C MET A 1 27.46 0.68 0.90
N PRO A 2 26.21 0.19 1.05
CA PRO A 2 25.17 0.39 0.05
C PRO A 2 24.88 1.88 -0.03
N LYS A 3 25.19 2.48 -1.18
CA LYS A 3 24.87 3.87 -1.47
C LYS A 3 23.48 3.90 -2.07
N ILE A 4 22.60 4.73 -1.52
CA ILE A 4 21.31 5.01 -2.15
C ILE A 4 21.63 5.68 -3.50
N SER A 5 20.96 5.25 -4.57
CA SER A 5 21.23 5.81 -5.89
C SER A 5 20.93 7.32 -5.90
N PRO A 6 21.70 8.13 -6.65
CA PRO A 6 21.47 9.57 -6.73
C PRO A 6 20.06 9.92 -7.21
N GLU A 7 19.48 9.09 -8.08
CA GLU A 7 18.11 9.26 -8.57
C GLU A 7 17.09 9.11 -7.43
N LEU A 8 17.25 8.12 -6.55
CA LEU A 8 16.37 7.96 -5.39
C LEU A 8 16.54 9.10 -4.39
N LEU A 9 17.78 9.53 -4.09
CA LEU A 9 18.03 10.69 -3.22
C LEU A 9 17.36 11.97 -3.73
N SER A 10 17.25 12.13 -5.05
CA SER A 10 16.56 13.27 -5.66
C SER A 10 15.05 13.30 -5.37
N VAL A 11 14.46 12.14 -5.07
CA VAL A 11 13.02 11.97 -4.77
C VAL A 11 12.75 11.99 -3.26
N LEU A 12 13.65 11.45 -2.43
CA LEU A 12 13.46 11.37 -0.98
C LEU A 12 13.32 12.77 -0.35
N ARG A 13 12.32 12.93 0.51
CA ARG A 13 12.00 14.17 1.22
C ARG A 13 11.86 13.91 2.71
N CYS A 14 12.18 14.94 3.50
CA CYS A 14 11.95 14.95 4.93
C CYS A 14 10.44 14.83 5.21
N PRO A 15 9.98 13.87 6.03
CA PRO A 15 8.56 13.72 6.39
C PRO A 15 8.01 14.91 7.20
N VAL A 16 8.87 15.64 7.92
CA VAL A 16 8.47 16.78 8.78
C VAL A 16 8.44 18.10 8.00
N THR A 17 9.42 18.34 7.12
CA THR A 17 9.62 19.65 6.48
C THR A 17 9.46 19.64 4.96
N GLY A 18 9.43 18.46 4.33
CA GLY A 18 9.49 18.34 2.88
C GLY A 18 10.84 18.72 2.26
N SER A 19 11.88 18.98 3.05
CA SER A 19 13.21 19.35 2.53
C SER A 19 13.94 18.15 1.91
N PRO A 20 14.86 18.37 0.95
CA PRO A 20 15.72 17.30 0.43
C PRO A 20 16.60 16.66 1.51
N LEU A 21 16.98 15.41 1.28
CA LEU A 21 17.87 14.64 2.14
C LEU A 21 19.21 14.38 1.44
N ALA A 22 20.30 14.41 2.21
CA ALA A 22 21.63 14.02 1.77
C ALA A 22 22.08 12.79 2.56
N GLN A 23 22.71 11.81 1.90
CA GLN A 23 23.26 10.65 2.58
C GLN A 23 24.61 11.01 3.22
N ASP A 24 24.71 10.84 4.53
CA ASP A 24 25.95 10.92 5.32
C ASP A 24 26.20 9.56 5.96
N GLY A 25 27.06 8.76 5.32
CA GLY A 25 27.32 7.39 5.75
C GLY A 25 26.07 6.50 5.71
N GLU A 26 25.63 6.08 6.90
CA GLU A 26 24.44 5.23 7.13
C GLU A 26 23.23 6.05 7.60
N GLU A 27 23.25 7.37 7.42
CA GLU A 27 22.16 8.26 7.78
C GLU A 27 21.75 9.14 6.60
N LEU A 28 20.49 9.55 6.59
CA LEU A 28 19.98 10.65 5.77
C LEU A 28 19.82 11.89 6.62
N VAL A 29 20.46 12.99 6.21
CA VAL A 29 20.45 14.27 6.91
C VAL A 29 19.70 15.31 6.08
N THR A 30 18.83 16.10 6.72
CA THR A 30 18.14 17.19 6.02
C THR A 30 19.11 18.27 5.56
N THR A 31 18.93 18.75 4.32
CA THR A 31 19.76 19.84 3.79
C THR A 31 19.42 21.19 4.43
N ALA A 32 18.16 21.36 4.85
CA ALA A 32 17.67 22.51 5.59
C ALA A 32 17.40 22.16 7.07
N ALA A 33 17.46 23.17 7.93
CA ALA A 33 17.08 23.04 9.33
C ALA A 33 15.58 22.76 9.47
N GLY A 34 15.23 21.95 10.46
CA GLY A 34 13.86 21.65 10.84
C GLY A 34 13.21 22.75 11.70
N PRO A 35 12.00 22.49 12.21
CA PRO A 35 11.25 23.44 13.04
C PRO A 35 12.00 23.84 14.33
N SER A 36 12.87 22.97 14.85
CA SER A 36 13.72 23.25 16.01
C SER A 36 15.00 24.02 15.68
N GLY A 37 15.27 24.32 14.40
CA GLY A 37 16.53 24.92 13.96
C GLY A 37 17.68 23.92 13.76
N GLU A 38 17.46 22.63 14.03
CA GLU A 38 18.45 21.57 13.86
C GLU A 38 18.18 20.73 12.61
N LYS A 39 19.21 20.08 12.07
CA LYS A 39 19.06 19.13 10.96
C LYS A 39 18.56 17.80 11.50
N LEU A 40 17.50 17.26 10.89
CA LEU A 40 16.99 15.95 11.25
C LEU A 40 17.85 14.87 10.59
N ARG A 41 18.07 13.77 11.31
CA ARG A 41 18.87 12.62 10.88
C ARG A 41 17.99 11.37 10.94
N TYR A 42 18.07 10.55 9.90
CA TYR A 42 17.30 9.32 9.77
C TYR A 42 18.26 8.17 9.49
N ALA A 43 18.21 7.12 10.30
CA ALA A 43 19.07 5.95 10.13
C ALA A 43 18.67 5.14 8.88
N ILE A 44 19.64 4.45 8.30
CA ILE A 44 19.46 3.46 7.24
C ILE A 44 19.75 2.10 7.85
N GLU A 45 18.72 1.26 7.98
CA GLU A 45 18.81 -0.08 8.57
C GLU A 45 18.52 -1.12 7.48
N ASP A 46 19.44 -2.08 7.29
CA ASP A 46 19.35 -3.10 6.23
C ASP A 46 19.16 -2.51 4.81
N GLY A 47 19.63 -1.28 4.59
CA GLY A 47 19.48 -0.55 3.33
C GLY A 47 18.13 0.17 3.17
N ILE A 48 17.27 0.16 4.20
CA ILE A 48 15.96 0.81 4.23
C ILE A 48 16.06 2.09 5.07
N PRO A 49 15.78 3.29 4.50
CA PRO A 49 15.76 4.53 5.26
C PRO A 49 14.55 4.61 6.22
N LEU A 50 14.82 4.87 7.50
CA LEU A 50 13.80 4.99 8.53
C LEU A 50 13.25 6.43 8.61
N LEU A 51 12.35 6.79 7.69
CA LEU A 51 11.76 8.14 7.61
C LEU A 51 10.56 8.32 8.55
N LEU A 52 10.78 8.10 9.84
CA LEU A 52 9.79 8.30 10.88
C LEU A 52 10.04 9.63 11.60
N PRO A 53 8.99 10.37 11.99
CA PRO A 53 9.11 11.41 13.00
C PRO A 53 9.76 10.82 14.27
N PRO A 54 10.70 11.54 14.91
CA PRO A 54 11.48 11.01 16.04
C PRO A 54 10.60 10.54 17.20
N GLU A 55 9.45 11.19 17.42
CA GLU A 55 8.44 10.81 18.40
C GLU A 55 7.80 9.43 18.14
N LEU A 56 7.88 8.90 16.91
CA LEU A 56 7.32 7.61 16.53
C LEU A 56 8.36 6.46 16.52
N LEU A 57 9.66 6.76 16.67
CA LEU A 57 10.71 5.73 16.72
C LEU A 57 10.50 4.70 17.84
N PRO A 58 10.13 5.07 19.08
CA PRO A 58 9.87 4.09 20.14
C PRO A 58 8.68 3.17 19.81
N ALA A 59 7.66 3.71 19.13
CA ALA A 59 6.50 2.95 18.72
C ALA A 59 6.85 1.93 17.63
N ALA A 60 7.71 2.29 16.68
CA ALA A 60 8.20 1.38 15.65
C ALA A 60 9.02 0.22 16.25
N ALA A 61 9.89 0.49 17.23
CA ALA A 61 10.66 -0.54 17.93
C ALA A 61 9.76 -1.52 18.72
N ALA A 62 8.60 -1.05 19.20
CA ALA A 62 7.65 -1.88 19.94
C ALA A 62 6.65 -2.62 19.03
N ALA A 63 6.54 -2.25 17.75
CA ALA A 63 5.57 -2.82 16.84
C ALA A 63 6.01 -4.21 16.34
N PRO A 64 5.13 -5.23 16.30
CA PRO A 64 5.45 -6.51 15.69
C PRO A 64 5.56 -6.39 14.17
N GLY A 65 6.67 -6.84 13.59
CA GLY A 65 7.01 -6.65 12.16
C GLY A 65 6.18 -7.42 11.12
N PHE A 66 5.08 -8.07 11.50
CA PHE A 66 4.25 -8.89 10.61
C PHE A 66 3.04 -8.15 10.02
N GLN A 67 2.84 -6.88 10.37
CA GLN A 67 1.62 -6.13 10.02
C GLN A 67 1.72 -5.29 8.72
N HIS A 68 2.74 -5.53 7.91
CA HIS A 68 2.79 -5.02 6.55
C HIS A 68 2.17 -6.07 5.62
N ASP A 69 0.93 -5.83 5.22
CA ASP A 69 0.06 -6.72 4.43
C ASP A 69 -0.81 -7.70 5.24
N ALA A 70 -1.71 -7.16 6.05
CA ALA A 70 -3.01 -7.79 6.22
C ALA A 70 -3.99 -7.02 5.34
N GLY A 71 -4.00 -7.35 4.03
CA GLY A 71 -4.94 -6.79 3.08
C GLY A 71 -6.34 -6.76 3.67
N GLN A 72 -6.86 -5.56 3.93
CA GLN A 72 -8.29 -5.39 4.11
C GLN A 72 -8.92 -5.80 2.78
N PRO A 73 -9.78 -6.84 2.71
CA PRO A 73 -10.59 -7.01 1.55
C PRO A 73 -11.48 -5.77 1.51
N HIS A 74 -11.22 -4.88 0.54
CA HIS A 74 -12.17 -3.85 0.18
C HIS A 74 -13.43 -4.59 -0.28
N ALA A 75 -14.39 -4.77 0.63
CA ALA A 75 -15.75 -5.13 0.30
C ALA A 75 -16.51 -3.81 0.10
N GLY A 76 -16.24 -3.15 -1.04
CA GLY A 76 -17.09 -2.08 -1.55
C GLY A 76 -18.15 -2.68 -2.47
N PRO A 77 -19.43 -2.27 -2.38
CA PRO A 77 -20.50 -2.83 -3.20
C PRO A 77 -20.44 -2.20 -4.60
N SER A 78 -19.77 -2.88 -5.53
CA SER A 78 -19.66 -2.43 -6.92
C SER A 78 -20.08 -3.51 -7.91
N ASP A 79 -21.23 -4.15 -7.68
CA ASP A 79 -21.93 -4.96 -8.68
C ASP A 79 -23.44 -4.91 -8.43
N ALA A 80 -24.04 -3.74 -8.66
CA ALA A 80 -25.49 -3.60 -8.63
C ALA A 80 -25.96 -2.58 -9.67
N PHE A 81 -25.51 -2.71 -10.93
CA PHE A 81 -26.20 -2.10 -12.07
C PHE A 81 -25.83 -2.75 -13.42
N ALA A 82 -26.08 -4.05 -13.57
CA ALA A 82 -26.17 -4.69 -14.89
C ALA A 82 -26.83 -6.07 -14.82
N ALA A 83 -28.17 -6.12 -14.83
CA ALA A 83 -28.97 -7.15 -15.50
C ALA A 83 -30.46 -6.89 -15.27
N GLU A 84 -30.95 -5.73 -15.73
CA GLU A 84 -32.34 -5.62 -16.15
C GLU A 84 -32.41 -6.13 -17.60
N THR A 85 -33.47 -6.89 -17.91
CA THR A 85 -33.81 -7.55 -19.20
C THR A 85 -33.32 -9.00 -19.40
N ALA A 86 -34.05 -9.95 -18.81
CA ALA A 86 -34.20 -11.30 -19.39
C ALA A 86 -35.41 -12.03 -18.78
N ALA A 87 -36.63 -11.66 -19.17
CA ALA A 87 -37.81 -12.47 -18.91
C ALA A 87 -38.92 -12.15 -19.92
N ALA A 88 -38.92 -12.86 -21.04
CA ALA A 88 -40.09 -13.37 -21.75
C ALA A 88 -39.66 -13.84 -23.15
N ASP A 89 -39.56 -15.15 -23.37
CA ASP A 89 -40.55 -15.84 -24.20
C ASP A 89 -40.27 -17.34 -24.25
N ALA A 90 -41.34 -18.11 -24.15
CA ALA A 90 -41.35 -19.53 -23.88
C ALA A 90 -40.97 -20.35 -25.11
N ALA A 91 -39.89 -21.13 -25.02
CA ALA A 91 -39.60 -22.20 -25.97
C ALA A 91 -40.09 -23.56 -25.42
N GLN A 92 -41.24 -23.97 -25.97
CA GLN A 92 -41.66 -25.34 -26.29
C GLN A 92 -41.03 -26.52 -25.51
N SER A 93 -41.84 -27.12 -24.64
CA SER A 93 -41.86 -28.57 -24.38
C SER A 93 -42.77 -29.29 -25.42
N PRO A 94 -42.80 -30.63 -25.54
CA PRO A 94 -42.10 -31.66 -24.77
C PRO A 94 -41.44 -32.79 -25.59
N ALA A 95 -40.42 -33.41 -24.97
CA ALA A 95 -39.87 -34.70 -25.38
C ALA A 95 -40.86 -35.84 -25.08
N ALA A 96 -40.94 -36.77 -26.03
CA ALA A 96 -41.82 -37.93 -26.02
C ALA A 96 -41.54 -38.87 -24.82
N SER A 97 -42.60 -39.22 -24.09
CA SER A 97 -42.67 -40.45 -23.30
C SER A 97 -43.97 -41.15 -23.68
N ARG A 98 -43.88 -42.23 -24.46
CA ARG A 98 -45.01 -43.13 -24.75
C ARG A 98 -45.10 -44.17 -23.63
N PRO A 99 -46.27 -44.39 -23.02
CA PRO A 99 -46.48 -45.48 -22.07
C PRO A 99 -46.72 -46.82 -22.77
N ALA A 100 -46.41 -47.91 -22.06
CA ALA A 100 -46.64 -49.30 -22.44
C ALA A 100 -48.12 -49.71 -22.35
N ASP A 101 -48.55 -50.65 -23.22
CA ASP A 101 -49.31 -51.89 -22.92
C ASP A 101 -50.16 -52.37 -24.12
N ARG A 102 -49.83 -53.55 -24.69
CA ARG A 102 -50.76 -54.65 -25.04
C ARG A 102 -50.00 -55.88 -25.56
#